data_AF-A0A5K1K1W1-F1
#
_entry.id   AF-A0A5K1K1W1-F1
#
_cell.length_a   1.000
_cell.length_b   1.000
_cell.length_c   1.000
_cell.angle_alpha   90.00
_cell.angle_beta   90.00
_cell.angle_gamma   90.00
#
_symmetry.space_group_name_H-M   'P 1'
#
loop_
_entity.id
_entity.type
_entity.pdbx_description
1 polymer ?
#
loop_
_entity_poly.entity_id
_entity_poly.type
_entity_poly.pdbx_seq_one_letter_code
_entity_poly.pdbx_strand_id
1 'polypeptide(L)' 'MMFGGSFDGAFLLSITSLDNLPPDNTEKFSKLFAAFIQEKLGVAHDRGYIVFTDPGRANIGFQSTTFATIFGKQ' A
#
# COMPACT_ATOMS: atom_id res chain seq x y z
N MET A 1 9.39 -12.18 -10.61
CA MET A 1 8.00 -12.48 -10.20
C MET A 1 7.27 -13.01 -11.42
N MET A 2 6.55 -14.14 -11.32
CA MET A 2 5.66 -14.58 -12.40
C MET A 2 4.27 -13.98 -12.13
N PHE A 3 3.68 -13.33 -13.13
CA PHE A 3 2.34 -12.76 -13.04
C PHE A 3 1.56 -13.13 -14.30
N GLY A 4 0.34 -13.63 -14.15
CA GLY A 4 -0.50 -14.08 -15.28
C GLY A 4 0.20 -15.07 -16.22
N GLY A 5 1.08 -15.93 -15.70
CA GLY A 5 1.84 -16.92 -16.50
C GLY A 5 3.02 -16.36 -17.31
N SER A 6 3.36 -15.07 -17.18
CA SER A 6 4.52 -14.44 -17.84
C SER A 6 5.55 -13.90 -16.82
N PHE A 7 6.82 -13.90 -17.22
CA PHE A 7 7.96 -13.30 -16.50
C PHE A 7 8.24 -11.85 -16.90
N ASP A 8 7.42 -11.24 -17.77
CA ASP A 8 7.48 -9.81 -18.04
C ASP A 8 7.37 -9.01 -16.74
N GLY A 9 7.90 -7.78 -16.75
CA GLY A 9 7.90 -6.89 -15.59
C GLY A 9 6.54 -6.87 -14.87
N ALA A 10 6.58 -6.99 -13.55
CA ALA A 10 5.41 -7.02 -12.69
C ALA A 10 5.74 -6.47 -11.31
N PHE A 11 4.72 -6.04 -10.56
CA PHE A 11 4.91 -5.49 -9.21
C PHE A 11 3.88 -6.00 -8.20
N LEU A 12 4.27 -5.99 -6.93
CA LEU A 12 3.38 -6.09 -5.78
C LEU A 12 3.80 -4.99 -4.80
N LEU A 13 2.91 -4.03 -4.55
CA LEU A 13 3.16 -2.94 -3.62
C LEU A 13 2.27 -3.13 -2.38
N SER A 14 2.87 -3.14 -1.20
CA SER A 14 2.14 -3.18 0.07
C SER A 14 2.31 -1.85 0.79
N ILE A 15 1.20 -1.18 1.07
CA ILE A 15 1.15 0.11 1.76
C ILE A 15 0.44 -0.10 3.09
N THR A 16 1.19 0.12 4.16
CA THR A 16 0.64 0.14 5.53
C THR A 16 0.58 1.58 6.01
N SER A 17 -0.62 2.06 6.33
CA SER A 17 -0.81 3.44 6.82
C SER A 17 -1.97 3.48 7.81
N LEU A 18 -1.79 4.27 8.87
CA LEU A 18 -2.76 4.42 9.95
C LEU A 18 -3.69 5.60 9.66
N ASP A 19 -5.00 5.41 9.82
CA ASP A 19 -6.04 6.43 9.79
C ASP A 19 -6.15 7.22 8.46
N ASN A 20 -5.49 6.76 7.39
CA ASN A 20 -5.34 7.50 6.12
C ASN A 20 -5.75 6.70 4.88
N LEU A 21 -6.46 5.57 5.04
CA LEU A 21 -6.86 4.67 3.96
C LEU A 21 -8.38 4.55 3.76
N PRO A 22 -9.19 5.64 3.76
CA PRO A 22 -10.57 5.56 3.28
C PRO A 22 -10.61 5.24 1.77
N PRO A 23 -11.73 4.72 1.22
CA PRO A 23 -11.85 4.32 -0.18
C PRO A 23 -11.42 5.39 -1.21
N ASP A 24 -11.74 6.66 -0.97
CA ASP A 24 -11.37 7.75 -1.88
C ASP A 24 -9.86 7.98 -1.94
N ASN A 25 -9.15 7.78 -0.83
CA ASN A 25 -7.70 7.92 -0.77
C ASN A 25 -7.00 6.73 -1.43
N THR A 26 -7.48 5.50 -1.22
CA THR A 26 -6.86 4.31 -1.82
C THR A 26 -6.96 4.32 -3.34
N GLU A 27 -8.08 4.78 -3.91
CA GLU A 27 -8.23 4.99 -5.36
C GLU A 27 -7.22 6.02 -5.89
N LYS A 28 -7.13 7.19 -5.23
CA LYS A 28 -6.17 8.24 -5.58
C LYS A 28 -4.72 7.73 -5.51
N PHE A 29 -4.35 7.03 -4.45
CA PHE A 29 -3.01 6.48 -4.27
C PHE A 29 -2.72 5.39 -5.30
N SER A 30 -3.67 4.51 -5.57
CA SER A 30 -3.53 3.45 -6.58
C SER A 30 -3.12 4.03 -7.93
N LYS A 31 -3.83 5.06 -8.39
CA LYS A 31 -3.52 5.78 -9.64
C LYS A 31 -2.13 6.40 -9.63
N LEU A 32 -1.75 7.10 -8.56
CA LEU A 32 -0.46 7.78 -8.48
C LEU A 32 0.72 6.80 -8.45
N PHE A 33 0.61 5.72 -7.67
CA PHE A 33 1.68 4.73 -7.59
C PHE A 33 1.81 3.91 -8.88
N ALA A 34 0.69 3.52 -9.50
CA ALA A 34 0.73 2.84 -10.80
C ALA A 34 1.40 3.71 -11.87
N ALA A 35 1.06 4.99 -11.94
CA ALA A 35 1.69 5.97 -12.84
C ALA A 35 3.20 6.09 -12.59
N PHE A 36 3.59 6.25 -11.33
CA PHE A 36 5.01 6.36 -10.95
C PHE A 36 5.81 5.10 -11.31
N ILE A 37 5.25 3.91 -11.06
CA ILE A 37 5.88 2.63 -11.40
C ILE A 37 6.07 2.49 -12.91
N GLN A 38 5.07 2.85 -13.70
CA GLN A 38 5.21 2.82 -15.16
C GLN A 38 6.28 3.82 -15.63
N GLU A 39 6.28 5.06 -15.10
CA GLU A 39 7.23 6.09 -15.49
C GLU A 39 8.68 5.69 -15.17
N LYS A 40 8.92 5.11 -13.98
CA LYS A 40 10.29 4.81 -13.51
C LYS A 40 10.80 3.44 -13.90
N LEU A 41 9.91 2.45 -13.97
CA LEU A 41 10.27 1.04 -14.14
C LEU A 41 9.74 0.44 -15.45
N GLY A 42 8.90 1.16 -16.21
CA GLY A 42 8.32 0.67 -17.46
C GLY A 42 7.31 -0.46 -17.29
N VAL A 43 6.85 -0.75 -16.07
CA VAL A 43 5.90 -1.83 -15.80
C VAL A 43 4.47 -1.33 -16.04
N ALA A 44 3.71 -2.07 -16.83
CA ALA A 44 2.31 -1.75 -17.12
C ALA A 44 1.42 -1.84 -15.86
N HIS A 45 0.37 -1.02 -15.80
CA HIS A 45 -0.50 -0.91 -14.62
C HIS A 45 -1.29 -2.17 -14.30
N ASP A 46 -1.57 -2.99 -15.31
CA ASP A 46 -2.29 -4.27 -15.20
C ASP A 46 -1.36 -5.43 -14.82
N ARG A 47 -0.06 -5.18 -14.62
CA ARG A 47 0.96 -6.17 -14.24
C ARG A 47 1.28 -6.13 -12.75
N GLY A 48 0.30 -5.84 -11.89
CA GLY A 48 0.54 -5.86 -10.46
C GLY A 48 -0.66 -5.53 -9.60
N TYR A 49 -0.45 -5.63 -8.29
CA TYR A 49 -1.43 -5.27 -7.28
C TYR A 49 -0.85 -4.27 -6.28
N ILE A 50 -1.72 -3.40 -5.75
CA ILE A 50 -1.43 -2.52 -4.63
C ILE A 50 -2.36 -2.92 -3.48
N VAL A 51 -1.77 -3.30 -2.35
CA VAL A 51 -2.51 -3.70 -1.14
C VAL A 51 -2.41 -2.57 -0.13
N PHE A 52 -3.55 -2.04 0.28
CA PHE A 52 -3.66 -1.01 1.30
C PHE A 52 -4.11 -1.65 2.61
N THR A 53 -3.30 -1.53 3.67
CA THR A 53 -3.60 -2.10 4.98
C THR A 53 -3.59 -0.99 6.03
N ASP A 54 -4.74 -0.74 6.65
CA ASP A 54 -4.79 -0.07 7.95
C ASP A 54 -4.92 -1.14 9.03
N PRO A 55 -3.85 -1.44 9.79
CA PRO A 55 -3.90 -2.45 10.83
C PRO A 55 -4.61 -1.95 12.10
N GLY A 56 -4.90 -0.64 12.20
CA GLY A 56 -5.44 -0.01 13.40
C GLY A 56 -4.39 0.30 14.47
N ARG A 57 -4.70 1.30 15.32
CA ARG A 57 -3.75 1.89 16.27
C ARG A 57 -3.17 0.90 17.29
N ALA A 58 -3.92 -0.13 17.65
CA ALA A 58 -3.48 -1.16 18.59
C ALA A 58 -2.46 -2.14 17.99
N ASN A 59 -2.35 -2.19 16.66
CA ASN A 59 -1.56 -3.18 15.94
C ASN A 59 -0.33 -2.56 15.25
N ILE A 60 0.04 -1.32 15.60
CA ILE A 60 1.30 -0.70 15.17
C ILE A 60 2.12 -0.34 16.40
N GLY A 61 3.34 -0.88 16.47
CA GLY A 61 4.32 -0.55 17.49
C GLY A 61 5.09 0.73 17.17
N PHE A 62 5.24 1.61 18.16
CA PHE A 62 6.05 2.83 18.06
C PHE A 62 6.51 3.25 19.47
N GLN A 63 7.77 3.70 19.60
CA GLN A 63 8.36 4.14 20.88
C GLN A 63 8.17 3.15 22.05
N SER A 64 8.46 1.87 21.81
CA SER A 64 8.28 0.80 22.81
C SER A 64 6.84 0.65 23.35
N THR A 65 5.85 1.17 22.63
CA THR A 65 4.42 1.01 22.93
C THR A 65 3.62 0.87 21.61
N THR A 66 2.30 1.07 21.63
CA THR A 66 1.45 1.09 20.42
C THR A 66 0.85 2.47 20.20
N PHE A 67 0.41 2.76 18.97
CA PHE A 67 -0.34 4.00 18.72
C PHE A 67 -1.65 4.09 19.52
N ALA A 68 -2.24 2.96 19.93
CA ALA A 68 -3.38 2.97 20.83
C ALA A 68 -3.04 3.52 22.23
N THR A 69 -1.82 3.29 22.73
CA THR A 69 -1.35 3.88 24.00
C THR A 69 -1.05 5.37 23.86
N ILE A 70 -0.55 5.80 22.70
CA ILE A 70 -0.14 7.20 22.47
C ILE A 70 -1.34 8.09 22.13
N PHE A 71 -2.22 7.66 21.23
CA PHE A 71 -3.30 8.46 20.67
C PHE A 71 -4.71 7.97 21.06
N GLY A 72 -4.80 6.90 21.85
CA GLY A 72 -6.06 6.24 22.17
C GLY A 72 -6.49 5.22 21.11
N LYS A 73 -7.45 4.37 21.49
CA LYS A 73 -8.12 3.46 20.55
C LYS A 73 -9.00 4.26 19.59
N GLN A 74 -9.12 3.77 18.36
CA GLN A 74 -10.04 4.31 17.36
C GLN A 74 -11.34 3.50 17.40
#